data_AF-A0A2G9LXN7-F1
#
_entry.id   AF-A0A2G9LXN7-F1
#
_cell.length_a   1.000
_cell.length_b   1.000
_cell.length_c   1.000
_cell.angle_alpha   90.00
_cell.angle_beta   90.00
_cell.angle_gamma   90.00
#
_symmetry.space_group_name_H-M   'P 1'
#
loop_
_entity.id
_entity.type
_entity.pdbx_description
1 polymer ?
#
loop_
_entity_poly.entity_id
_entity_poly.type
_entity_poly.pdbx_seq_one_letter_code
_entity_poly.pdbx_strand_id
1 'polypeptide(L)'
;MIKEYKETIESFGKLKIIFSEIEKTSKFRDKSKTDAEKRMFDSQMKSLDKKLKEAASEVKIFFGRILFEKLLDPEEIEKELEHSSEERLDTEQKLRTKGGRIFTLKEILPNELENETVKRIKKKKKEKEKEVEMQKKKKDSSYYTKISSKFFSKVSLKLLSKESFAKMEEELVKANLSYTPVGYVSIILMTTFLSLFVGGFLFFFFLFFNFTATLPIISRAQETIDIRFLRTFWILIVVPIVTFILMYIYPSLEKKSAEIEIDAELPFATISMSAISGSMMNPARIFEILISTKDYPALKKEFTKMINEINLYGYDFVSALKNTSKNSPSKKLSELLNGLATTITSGGDLTNFFDERAETLLFNYRLEQERSSRTAETFMDIYISLLIAAPMILMLLMIIMKISGLGITMSFLTISLLISLVVIIVNIIFLAFLHLKKNK
;
A
#
# COMPACT_ATOMS: atom_id res chain seq x y z
N MET A 1 -14.08 35.81 -16.98
CA MET A 1 -14.06 34.59 -16.14
C MET A 1 -12.82 34.38 -15.27
N ILE A 2 -11.63 33.96 -15.76
CA ILE A 2 -10.50 33.57 -14.86
C ILE A 2 -9.99 34.74 -14.00
N LYS A 3 -9.93 35.96 -14.57
CA LYS A 3 -9.54 37.17 -13.84
C LYS A 3 -10.56 37.53 -12.76
N GLU A 4 -11.84 37.44 -13.09
CA GLU A 4 -12.95 37.68 -12.16
C GLU A 4 -12.97 36.65 -11.02
N TYR A 5 -12.72 35.37 -11.31
CA TYR A 5 -12.60 34.31 -10.30
C TYR A 5 -11.42 34.54 -9.35
N LYS A 6 -10.30 35.08 -9.85
CA LYS A 6 -9.13 35.41 -9.03
C LYS A 6 -9.40 36.62 -8.12
N GLU A 7 -10.10 37.64 -8.64
CA GLU A 7 -10.58 38.77 -7.85
C GLU A 7 -11.57 38.32 -6.76
N THR A 8 -12.40 37.30 -7.04
CA THR A 8 -13.31 36.69 -6.04
C THR A 8 -12.55 36.05 -4.88
N ILE A 9 -11.54 35.22 -5.17
CA ILE A 9 -10.72 34.57 -4.12
C ILE A 9 -10.05 35.64 -3.24
N GLU A 10 -9.61 36.75 -3.85
CA GLU A 10 -8.99 37.85 -3.12
C GLU A 10 -9.98 38.58 -2.20
N SER A 11 -11.21 38.89 -2.67
CA SER A 11 -12.25 39.52 -1.84
C SER A 11 -12.73 38.61 -0.71
N PHE A 12 -12.88 37.30 -0.93
CA PHE A 12 -13.16 36.34 0.15
C PHE A 12 -11.99 36.22 1.14
N GLY A 13 -10.75 36.31 0.65
CA GLY A 13 -9.56 36.39 1.49
C GLY A 13 -9.57 37.60 2.43
N LYS A 14 -9.94 38.78 1.91
CA LYS A 14 -10.09 40.02 2.70
C LYS A 14 -11.17 39.88 3.77
N LEU A 15 -12.33 39.30 3.45
CA LEU A 15 -13.40 39.02 4.41
C LEU A 15 -12.92 38.10 5.54
N LYS A 16 -12.20 37.02 5.22
CA LYS A 16 -11.66 36.09 6.21
C LYS A 16 -10.70 36.77 7.19
N ILE A 17 -9.87 37.69 6.69
CA ILE A 17 -8.95 38.48 7.53
C ILE A 17 -9.73 39.41 8.45
N ILE A 18 -10.72 40.14 7.93
CA ILE A 18 -11.56 41.05 8.73
C ILE A 18 -12.31 40.27 9.82
N PHE A 19 -12.86 39.10 9.53
CA PHE A 19 -13.52 38.25 10.53
C PHE A 19 -12.55 37.78 11.62
N SER A 20 -11.32 37.38 11.26
CA SER A 20 -10.29 37.02 12.24
C SER A 20 -9.89 38.21 13.12
N GLU A 21 -9.86 39.42 12.55
CA GLU A 21 -9.50 40.65 13.27
C GLU A 21 -10.63 41.11 14.21
N ILE A 22 -11.90 40.93 13.81
CA ILE A 22 -13.07 41.10 14.67
C ILE A 22 -13.04 40.12 15.84
N GLU A 23 -12.72 38.84 15.60
CA GLU A 23 -12.66 37.82 16.65
C GLU A 23 -11.52 38.06 17.65
N LYS A 24 -10.36 38.55 17.18
CA LYS A 24 -9.25 38.92 18.06
C LYS A 24 -9.57 40.16 18.87
N THR A 25 -10.17 41.17 18.24
CA THR A 25 -10.54 42.41 18.89
C THR A 25 -11.63 42.15 19.93
N SER A 26 -12.66 41.35 19.63
CA SER A 26 -13.74 41.01 20.58
C SER A 26 -13.23 40.31 21.84
N LYS A 27 -12.25 39.39 21.71
CA LYS A 27 -11.57 38.76 22.86
C LYS A 27 -10.77 39.74 23.73
N PHE A 28 -10.39 40.90 23.20
CA PHE A 28 -9.71 41.96 23.93
C PHE A 28 -10.66 42.78 24.82
N ARG A 29 -11.94 42.90 24.46
CA ARG A 29 -12.97 43.61 25.25
C ARG A 29 -13.17 42.96 26.62
N ASP A 30 -13.22 41.63 26.66
CA ASP A 30 -13.45 40.85 27.90
C ASP A 30 -12.32 40.98 28.94
N LYS A 31 -11.16 41.54 28.56
CA LYS A 31 -9.99 41.74 29.44
C LYS A 31 -9.72 43.19 29.86
N SER A 32 -10.48 44.16 29.34
CA SER A 32 -10.21 45.60 29.55
C SER A 32 -10.91 46.17 30.79
N LYS A 33 -10.18 46.88 31.66
CA LYS A 33 -10.69 47.41 32.95
C LYS A 33 -10.85 48.94 32.99
N THR A 34 -10.41 49.68 31.97
CA THR A 34 -10.39 51.16 31.98
C THR A 34 -11.32 51.77 30.91
N ASP A 35 -12.04 52.85 31.24
CA ASP A 35 -13.02 53.47 30.32
C ASP A 35 -12.41 54.07 29.04
N ALA A 36 -11.12 54.44 29.06
CA ALA A 36 -10.39 54.88 27.88
C ALA A 36 -10.15 53.73 26.87
N GLU A 37 -9.90 52.51 27.35
CA GLU A 37 -9.66 51.33 26.53
C GLU A 37 -10.95 50.87 25.83
N LYS A 38 -12.09 50.98 26.52
CA LYS A 38 -13.41 50.68 25.94
C LYS A 38 -13.78 51.64 24.80
N ARG A 39 -13.44 52.93 24.92
CA ARG A 39 -13.69 53.93 23.86
C ARG A 39 -12.80 53.71 22.63
N MET A 40 -11.54 53.32 22.82
CA MET A 40 -10.66 52.94 21.70
C MET A 40 -11.15 51.67 21.00
N PHE A 41 -11.62 50.69 21.77
CA PHE A 41 -12.25 49.48 21.24
C PHE A 41 -13.48 49.80 20.39
N ASP A 42 -14.41 50.61 20.89
CA ASP A 42 -15.64 50.96 20.15
C ASP A 42 -15.32 51.71 18.85
N SER A 43 -14.29 52.54 18.84
CA SER A 43 -13.79 53.21 17.62
C SER A 43 -13.21 52.22 16.61
N GLN A 44 -12.37 51.29 17.06
CA GLN A 44 -11.80 50.25 16.19
C GLN A 44 -12.89 49.34 15.62
N MET A 45 -13.83 48.92 16.45
CA MET A 45 -14.96 48.06 16.06
C MET A 45 -15.87 48.76 15.04
N LYS A 46 -16.10 50.07 15.20
CA LYS A 46 -16.86 50.87 14.23
C LYS A 46 -16.14 50.97 12.88
N SER A 47 -14.80 51.04 12.88
CA SER A 47 -14.02 51.01 11.63
C SER A 47 -14.05 49.63 10.96
N LEU A 48 -14.02 48.55 11.75
CA LEU A 48 -14.10 47.17 11.27
C LEU A 48 -15.49 46.85 10.69
N ASP A 49 -16.57 47.31 11.33
CA ASP A 49 -17.94 47.20 10.80
C ASP A 49 -18.10 47.92 9.45
N LYS A 50 -17.50 49.11 9.32
CA LYS A 50 -17.49 49.84 8.03
C LYS A 50 -16.76 49.06 6.94
N LYS A 51 -15.56 48.53 7.23
CA LYS A 51 -14.78 47.71 6.30
C LYS A 51 -15.51 46.41 5.92
N LEU A 52 -16.21 45.79 6.87
CA LEU A 52 -17.02 44.59 6.63
C LEU A 52 -18.17 44.89 5.66
N LYS A 53 -18.88 46.01 5.86
CA LYS A 53 -19.98 46.44 4.97
C LYS A 53 -19.51 46.73 3.56
N GLU A 54 -18.36 47.40 3.41
CA GLU A 54 -17.74 47.65 2.11
C GLU A 54 -17.39 46.33 1.41
N ALA A 55 -16.68 45.41 2.09
CA ALA A 55 -16.33 44.12 1.53
C ALA A 55 -17.55 43.23 1.19
N ALA A 56 -18.61 43.27 2.00
CA ALA A 56 -19.84 42.54 1.74
C ALA A 56 -20.60 43.08 0.51
N SER A 57 -20.55 44.40 0.28
CA SER A 57 -21.16 45.03 -0.89
C SER A 57 -20.45 44.65 -2.20
N GLU A 58 -19.11 44.54 -2.18
CA GLU A 58 -18.33 44.07 -3.33
C GLU A 58 -18.72 42.63 -3.72
N VAL A 59 -18.88 41.75 -2.73
CA VAL A 59 -19.33 40.37 -2.96
C VAL A 59 -20.76 40.32 -3.50
N LYS A 60 -21.66 41.16 -3.01
CA LYS A 60 -23.05 41.22 -3.50
C LYS A 60 -23.15 41.67 -4.97
N ILE A 61 -22.37 42.68 -5.37
CA ILE A 61 -22.29 43.14 -6.77
C ILE A 61 -21.81 42.01 -7.68
N PHE A 62 -20.87 41.19 -7.21
CA PHE A 62 -20.36 40.05 -7.96
C PHE A 62 -21.38 38.92 -8.13
N PHE A 63 -22.11 38.53 -7.08
CA PHE A 63 -23.20 37.55 -7.20
C PHE A 63 -24.31 38.04 -8.16
N GLY A 64 -24.56 39.35 -8.20
CA GLY A 64 -25.47 39.95 -9.18
C GLY A 64 -24.98 39.83 -10.64
N ARG A 65 -23.66 39.78 -10.87
CA ARG A 65 -23.07 39.57 -12.21
C ARG A 65 -23.10 38.11 -12.65
N ILE A 66 -22.92 37.16 -11.72
CA ILE A 66 -23.01 35.72 -12.02
C ILE A 66 -24.45 35.31 -12.40
N LEU A 67 -25.47 35.94 -11.80
CA LEU A 67 -26.86 35.56 -12.03
C LEU A 67 -27.40 35.95 -13.43
N PHE A 68 -26.63 36.66 -14.26
CA PHE A 68 -27.06 37.15 -15.58
C PHE A 68 -26.44 36.41 -16.79
N GLU A 69 -25.71 35.31 -16.59
CA GLU A 69 -25.42 34.36 -17.65
C GLU A 69 -26.50 33.27 -17.68
N LYS A 70 -27.44 33.45 -18.61
CA LYS A 70 -28.54 32.56 -18.98
C LYS A 70 -28.05 31.09 -19.05
N LEU A 71 -28.74 30.15 -18.39
CA LEU A 71 -28.51 28.71 -18.63
C LEU A 71 -28.72 28.42 -20.12
N LEU A 72 -27.69 27.91 -20.80
CA LEU A 72 -27.74 27.54 -22.22
C LEU A 72 -28.54 26.25 -22.44
N ASP A 73 -29.40 26.25 -23.46
CA ASP A 73 -30.30 25.15 -23.82
C ASP A 73 -29.55 24.10 -24.68
N PRO A 74 -29.70 22.78 -24.43
CA PRO A 74 -28.92 21.73 -25.09
C PRO A 74 -29.08 21.66 -26.63
N GLU A 75 -30.23 22.09 -27.16
CA GLU A 75 -30.52 22.06 -28.60
C GLU A 75 -29.70 23.10 -29.41
N GLU A 76 -29.22 24.17 -28.75
CA GLU A 76 -28.41 25.20 -29.41
C GLU A 76 -26.96 24.71 -29.62
N ILE A 77 -26.47 23.85 -28.73
CA ILE A 77 -25.13 23.23 -28.79
C ILE A 77 -25.04 22.23 -29.96
N GLU A 78 -26.12 21.49 -30.23
CA GLU A 78 -26.15 20.49 -31.30
C GLU A 78 -26.10 21.15 -32.68
N LYS A 79 -26.75 22.32 -32.84
CA LYS A 79 -26.65 23.15 -34.05
C LYS A 79 -25.28 23.82 -34.22
N GLU A 80 -24.64 24.30 -33.14
CA GLU A 80 -23.29 24.87 -33.22
C GLU A 80 -22.22 23.81 -33.53
N LEU A 81 -22.38 22.57 -33.04
CA LEU A 81 -21.46 21.47 -33.32
C LEU A 81 -21.52 21.01 -34.78
N GLU A 82 -22.71 20.94 -35.37
CA GLU A 82 -22.84 20.64 -36.81
C GLU A 82 -22.23 21.74 -37.67
N HIS A 83 -22.46 23.02 -37.34
CA HIS A 83 -21.91 24.14 -38.12
C HIS A 83 -20.39 24.31 -37.98
N SER A 84 -19.81 23.92 -36.83
CA SER A 84 -18.36 24.02 -36.58
C SER A 84 -17.49 23.02 -37.34
N SER A 85 -18.10 22.04 -38.01
CA SER A 85 -17.36 20.99 -38.73
C SER A 85 -16.97 21.37 -40.17
N GLU A 86 -17.61 22.38 -40.76
CA GLU A 86 -17.34 22.80 -42.15
C GLU A 86 -16.46 24.05 -42.30
N GLU A 87 -16.36 24.94 -41.31
CA GLU A 87 -15.51 26.16 -41.40
C GLU A 87 -14.16 26.00 -40.67
N ARG A 88 -13.32 25.09 -41.15
CA ARG A 88 -11.86 25.19 -40.92
C ARG A 88 -11.17 25.60 -42.20
N LEU A 89 -11.33 26.87 -42.59
CA LEU A 89 -10.44 27.54 -43.55
C LEU A 89 -10.42 29.04 -43.25
N ASP A 90 -9.23 29.52 -42.92
CA ASP A 90 -8.75 30.90 -43.02
C ASP A 90 -9.69 32.04 -42.60
N THR A 91 -9.60 32.51 -41.34
CA THR A 91 -9.70 33.96 -41.10
C THR A 91 -8.95 34.41 -39.84
N GLU A 92 -7.84 35.13 -40.04
CA GLU A 92 -7.22 35.98 -39.02
C GLU A 92 -8.20 37.11 -38.61
N GLN A 93 -8.80 37.03 -37.42
CA GLN A 93 -9.56 38.17 -36.89
C GLN A 93 -8.64 39.22 -36.25
N LYS A 94 -8.45 40.33 -36.97
CA LYS A 94 -7.79 41.56 -36.49
C LYS A 94 -8.80 42.46 -35.77
N LEU A 95 -8.57 42.76 -34.49
CA LEU A 95 -9.39 43.70 -33.72
C LEU A 95 -8.78 45.11 -33.74
N ARG A 96 -9.59 46.11 -34.11
CA ARG A 96 -9.25 47.54 -34.13
C ARG A 96 -9.71 48.24 -32.85
N THR A 97 -8.85 49.10 -32.28
CA THR A 97 -9.25 50.07 -31.24
C THR A 97 -9.21 51.50 -31.78
N LYS A 98 -9.91 52.43 -31.11
CA LYS A 98 -10.19 53.84 -31.49
C LYS A 98 -8.95 54.76 -31.67
N GLY A 99 -7.73 54.22 -31.74
CA GLY A 99 -6.47 54.96 -31.91
C GLY A 99 -5.51 54.43 -32.98
N GLY A 100 -5.96 53.53 -33.87
CA GLY A 100 -5.26 53.25 -35.13
C GLY A 100 -3.97 52.41 -35.07
N ARG A 101 -3.66 51.68 -33.99
CA ARG A 101 -2.59 50.66 -33.99
C ARG A 101 -3.17 49.25 -33.89
N ILE A 102 -2.72 48.39 -34.81
CA ILE A 102 -3.10 46.98 -34.95
C ILE A 102 -2.12 46.16 -34.12
N PHE A 103 -2.61 45.35 -33.18
CA PHE A 103 -1.82 44.34 -32.48
C PHE A 103 -2.41 42.96 -32.78
N THR A 104 -1.56 41.96 -32.93
CA THR A 104 -1.98 40.56 -33.06
C THR A 104 -1.97 39.88 -31.69
N LEU A 105 -2.89 38.94 -31.47
CA LEU A 105 -3.13 38.28 -30.16
C LEU A 105 -1.88 37.60 -29.56
N LYS A 106 -0.85 37.41 -30.38
CA LYS A 106 0.46 36.81 -30.05
C LYS A 106 1.41 37.77 -29.32
N GLU A 107 1.17 39.08 -29.36
CA GLU A 107 2.05 40.10 -28.75
C GLU A 107 1.64 40.48 -27.32
N ILE A 108 0.42 40.14 -26.88
CA ILE A 108 -0.17 40.65 -25.62
C ILE A 108 0.05 39.69 -24.43
N LEU A 109 0.41 38.42 -24.68
CA LEU A 109 0.64 37.42 -23.63
C LEU A 109 2.14 37.16 -23.41
N PRO A 110 2.67 37.29 -22.18
CA PRO A 110 4.05 36.89 -21.89
C PRO A 110 4.18 35.37 -22.01
N ASN A 111 4.81 34.93 -23.11
CA ASN A 111 4.99 33.54 -23.55
C ASN A 111 5.67 32.58 -22.55
N GLU A 112 6.26 33.07 -21.46
CA GLU A 112 7.02 32.23 -20.52
C GLU A 112 6.14 31.54 -19.47
N LEU A 113 5.10 32.22 -18.96
CA LEU A 113 4.27 31.67 -17.87
C LEU A 113 3.36 30.53 -18.36
N GLU A 114 2.89 30.62 -19.59
CA GLU A 114 2.02 29.63 -20.21
C GLU A 114 2.82 28.37 -20.59
N ASN A 115 4.03 28.54 -21.14
CA ASN A 115 4.90 27.41 -21.49
C ASN A 115 5.40 26.63 -20.27
N GLU A 116 5.78 27.30 -19.18
CA GLU A 116 6.16 26.65 -17.91
C GLU A 116 5.00 25.85 -17.32
N THR A 117 3.80 26.45 -17.26
CA THR A 117 2.61 25.82 -16.66
C THR A 117 2.13 24.65 -17.51
N VAL A 118 2.08 24.80 -18.83
CA VAL A 118 1.73 23.74 -19.78
C VAL A 118 2.77 22.61 -19.73
N LYS A 119 4.06 22.92 -19.58
CA LYS A 119 5.13 21.92 -19.46
C LYS A 119 5.04 21.15 -18.14
N ARG A 120 4.69 21.81 -17.02
CA ARG A 120 4.42 21.14 -15.72
C ARG A 120 3.19 20.23 -15.79
N ILE A 121 2.10 20.67 -16.42
CA ILE A 121 0.88 19.88 -16.60
C ILE A 121 1.14 18.68 -17.51
N LYS A 122 1.83 18.86 -18.65
CA LYS A 122 2.23 17.76 -19.56
C LYS A 122 3.20 16.79 -18.89
N LYS A 123 4.13 17.26 -18.04
CA LYS A 123 5.04 16.40 -17.29
C LYS A 123 4.29 15.56 -16.25
N LYS A 124 3.41 16.16 -15.45
CA LYS A 124 2.55 15.42 -14.50
C LYS A 124 1.60 14.44 -15.20
N LYS A 125 1.05 14.80 -16.37
CA LYS A 125 0.21 13.90 -17.17
C LYS A 125 1.02 12.72 -17.71
N LYS A 126 2.21 12.97 -18.27
CA LYS A 126 3.13 11.91 -18.72
C LYS A 126 3.62 11.01 -17.57
N GLU A 127 3.87 11.55 -16.39
CA GLU A 127 4.23 10.76 -15.20
C GLU A 127 3.08 9.86 -14.74
N LYS A 128 1.84 10.38 -14.70
CA LYS A 128 0.64 9.58 -14.42
C LYS A 128 0.37 8.53 -15.50
N GLU A 129 0.50 8.88 -16.78
CA GLU A 129 0.36 7.94 -17.90
C GLU A 129 1.42 6.83 -17.83
N LYS A 130 2.68 7.16 -17.51
CA LYS A 130 3.74 6.17 -17.29
C LYS A 130 3.46 5.29 -16.07
N GLU A 131 2.99 5.84 -14.94
CA GLU A 131 2.58 5.02 -13.77
C GLU A 131 1.45 4.05 -14.14
N VAL A 132 0.44 4.51 -14.88
CA VAL A 132 -0.70 3.70 -15.33
C VAL A 132 -0.27 2.65 -16.36
N GLU A 133 0.63 2.99 -17.29
CA GLU A 133 1.18 2.07 -18.29
C GLU A 133 2.10 1.02 -17.66
N MET A 134 2.88 1.40 -16.65
CA MET A 134 3.73 0.49 -15.87
C MET A 134 2.88 -0.45 -14.99
N GLN A 135 1.74 0.03 -14.46
CA GLN A 135 0.74 -0.81 -13.78
C GLN A 135 0.00 -1.74 -14.75
N LYS A 136 -0.32 -1.30 -15.98
CA LYS A 136 -0.91 -2.14 -17.03
C LYS A 136 0.05 -3.23 -17.51
N LYS A 137 1.35 -2.94 -17.71
CA LYS A 137 2.37 -3.94 -18.08
C LYS A 137 2.56 -5.05 -17.05
N LYS A 138 2.30 -4.78 -15.75
CA LYS A 138 2.25 -5.83 -14.72
C LYS A 138 1.04 -6.76 -14.85
N LYS A 139 -0.04 -6.31 -15.50
CA LYS A 139 -1.32 -7.04 -15.63
C LYS A 139 -1.37 -7.97 -16.85
N ASP A 140 -0.51 -7.76 -17.85
CA ASP A 140 -0.39 -8.68 -18.98
C ASP A 140 0.28 -9.98 -18.55
N SER A 141 -0.40 -11.12 -18.76
CA SER A 141 0.11 -12.44 -18.37
C SER A 141 1.51 -12.66 -18.96
N SER A 142 2.49 -12.95 -18.10
CA SER A 142 3.86 -13.28 -18.49
C SER A 142 3.88 -14.28 -19.65
N TYR A 143 4.85 -14.16 -20.57
CA TYR A 143 5.02 -15.08 -21.70
C TYR A 143 4.99 -16.55 -21.26
N TYR A 144 5.57 -16.83 -20.09
CA TYR A 144 5.55 -18.14 -19.46
C TYR A 144 4.15 -18.63 -19.10
N THR A 145 3.27 -17.75 -18.59
CA THR A 145 1.88 -18.08 -18.27
C THR A 145 1.11 -18.50 -19.52
N LYS A 146 1.32 -17.81 -20.64
CA LYS A 146 0.66 -18.13 -21.93
C LYS A 146 1.09 -19.49 -22.47
N ILE A 147 2.38 -19.80 -22.40
CA ILE A 147 2.88 -21.11 -22.82
C ILE A 147 2.31 -22.19 -21.89
N SER A 148 2.39 -21.99 -20.58
CA SER A 148 1.91 -22.94 -19.59
C SER A 148 0.44 -23.28 -19.79
N SER A 149 -0.42 -22.27 -19.97
CA SER A 149 -1.85 -22.48 -20.21
C SER A 149 -2.14 -23.15 -21.55
N LYS A 150 -1.34 -22.90 -22.59
CA LYS A 150 -1.47 -23.57 -23.89
C LYS A 150 -1.27 -25.09 -23.77
N PHE A 151 -0.31 -25.54 -22.97
CA PHE A 151 -0.02 -26.96 -22.81
C PHE A 151 -0.91 -27.65 -21.76
N PHE A 152 -1.23 -26.97 -20.65
CA PHE A 152 -1.81 -27.61 -19.47
C PHE A 152 -3.23 -27.17 -19.09
N SER A 153 -3.86 -26.24 -19.81
CA SER A 153 -5.21 -25.74 -19.47
C SER A 153 -6.25 -26.85 -19.26
N LYS A 154 -6.29 -27.87 -20.13
CA LYS A 154 -7.24 -29.00 -20.00
C LYS A 154 -7.03 -29.81 -18.72
N VAL A 155 -5.77 -30.07 -18.37
CA VAL A 155 -5.40 -30.81 -17.15
C VAL A 155 -5.67 -29.95 -15.91
N SER A 156 -5.34 -28.68 -15.99
CA SER A 156 -5.58 -27.69 -14.94
C SER A 156 -7.06 -27.58 -14.58
N LEU A 157 -7.96 -27.50 -15.57
CA LEU A 157 -9.41 -27.47 -15.33
C LEU A 157 -9.90 -28.73 -14.58
N LYS A 158 -9.40 -29.90 -14.96
CA LYS A 158 -9.72 -31.17 -14.29
C LYS A 158 -9.12 -31.28 -12.88
N LEU A 159 -8.01 -30.58 -12.61
CA LEU A 159 -7.38 -30.55 -11.29
C LEU A 159 -8.13 -29.61 -10.35
N LEU A 160 -8.55 -28.44 -10.84
CA LEU A 160 -9.33 -27.46 -10.07
C LEU A 160 -10.69 -27.99 -9.62
N SER A 161 -11.31 -28.88 -10.42
CA SER A 161 -12.56 -29.53 -10.01
C SER A 161 -12.42 -30.52 -8.84
N LYS A 162 -11.19 -30.77 -8.35
CA LYS A 162 -10.96 -31.60 -7.16
C LYS A 162 -10.96 -30.74 -5.91
N GLU A 163 -11.54 -31.26 -4.83
CA GLU A 163 -11.65 -30.58 -3.53
C GLU A 163 -10.29 -30.11 -2.98
N SER A 164 -9.21 -30.87 -3.22
CA SER A 164 -7.85 -30.46 -2.83
C SER A 164 -7.41 -29.12 -3.44
N PHE A 165 -7.86 -28.77 -4.64
CA PHE A 165 -7.46 -27.53 -5.32
C PHE A 165 -8.43 -26.37 -5.08
N ALA A 166 -9.64 -26.64 -4.58
CA ALA A 166 -10.62 -25.61 -4.26
C ALA A 166 -10.10 -24.64 -3.19
N LYS A 167 -9.41 -25.17 -2.16
CA LYS A 167 -8.77 -24.32 -1.14
C LYS A 167 -7.69 -23.42 -1.72
N MET A 168 -6.86 -23.95 -2.63
CA MET A 168 -5.80 -23.18 -3.27
C MET A 168 -6.36 -22.09 -4.19
N GLU A 169 -7.46 -22.38 -4.90
CA GLU A 169 -8.19 -21.39 -5.71
C GLU A 169 -8.69 -20.23 -4.85
N GLU A 170 -9.32 -20.52 -3.72
CA GLU A 170 -9.76 -19.48 -2.77
C GLU A 170 -8.56 -18.66 -2.24
N GLU A 171 -7.46 -19.31 -1.89
CA GLU A 171 -6.25 -18.64 -1.41
C GLU A 171 -5.59 -17.75 -2.48
N LEU A 172 -5.59 -18.18 -3.76
CA LEU A 172 -5.12 -17.37 -4.89
C LEU A 172 -5.95 -16.10 -5.09
N VAL A 173 -7.27 -16.22 -5.03
CA VAL A 173 -8.18 -15.08 -5.16
C VAL A 173 -7.98 -14.09 -4.02
N LYS A 174 -7.80 -14.61 -2.79
CA LYS A 174 -7.53 -13.80 -1.59
C LYS A 174 -6.14 -13.17 -1.57
N ALA A 175 -5.13 -13.82 -2.14
CA ALA A 175 -3.77 -13.30 -2.24
C ALA A 175 -3.63 -12.14 -3.26
N ASN A 176 -4.68 -11.82 -4.01
CA ASN A 176 -4.67 -10.75 -5.03
C ASN A 176 -3.54 -10.92 -6.07
N LEU A 177 -3.23 -12.18 -6.39
CA LEU A 177 -2.21 -12.51 -7.38
C LEU A 177 -2.72 -12.24 -8.79
N SER A 178 -1.84 -11.76 -9.69
CA SER A 178 -2.19 -11.40 -11.07
C SER A 178 -2.40 -12.61 -12.01
N TYR A 179 -2.70 -13.78 -11.45
CA TYR A 179 -2.89 -15.02 -12.19
C TYR A 179 -4.32 -15.52 -12.04
N THR A 180 -4.91 -16.02 -13.12
CA THR A 180 -6.17 -16.78 -13.02
C THR A 180 -5.90 -18.13 -12.34
N PRO A 181 -6.85 -18.72 -11.59
CA PRO A 181 -6.66 -20.02 -10.95
C PRO A 181 -6.20 -21.11 -11.94
N VAL A 182 -6.82 -21.15 -13.12
CA VAL A 182 -6.43 -22.05 -14.23
C VAL A 182 -5.03 -21.76 -14.74
N GLY A 183 -4.68 -20.48 -14.90
CA GLY A 183 -3.35 -20.06 -15.34
C GLY A 183 -2.26 -20.45 -14.33
N TYR A 184 -2.54 -20.30 -13.04
CA TYR A 184 -1.61 -20.65 -11.98
C TYR A 184 -1.38 -22.16 -11.87
N VAL A 185 -2.44 -22.98 -11.86
CA VAL A 185 -2.28 -24.45 -11.87
C VAL A 185 -1.52 -24.91 -13.12
N SER A 186 -1.77 -24.28 -14.27
CA SER A 186 -1.00 -24.57 -15.49
C SER A 186 0.49 -24.24 -15.34
N ILE A 187 0.82 -23.14 -14.63
CA ILE A 187 2.21 -22.78 -14.27
C ILE A 187 2.82 -23.85 -13.37
N ILE A 188 2.10 -24.32 -12.34
CA ILE A 188 2.59 -25.40 -11.45
C ILE A 188 2.94 -26.64 -12.28
N LEU A 189 2.04 -27.08 -13.17
CA LEU A 189 2.27 -28.25 -14.00
C LEU A 189 3.46 -28.05 -14.95
N MET A 190 3.60 -26.86 -15.55
CA MET A 190 4.72 -26.56 -16.42
C MET A 190 6.06 -26.49 -15.66
N THR A 191 6.10 -25.90 -14.46
CA THR A 191 7.34 -25.85 -13.66
C THR A 191 7.72 -27.23 -13.13
N THR A 192 6.75 -28.05 -12.73
CA THR A 192 6.99 -29.44 -12.35
C THR A 192 7.46 -30.27 -13.54
N PHE A 193 6.93 -30.03 -14.74
CA PHE A 193 7.42 -30.68 -15.96
C PHE A 193 8.87 -30.28 -16.25
N LEU A 194 9.20 -28.99 -16.15
CA LEU A 194 10.57 -28.52 -16.37
C LEU A 194 11.55 -29.04 -15.29
N SER A 195 11.09 -29.20 -14.05
CA SER A 195 11.93 -29.74 -12.98
C SER A 195 12.24 -31.22 -13.13
N LEU A 196 11.50 -31.98 -13.95
CA LEU A 196 11.89 -33.34 -14.34
C LEU A 196 13.20 -33.33 -15.15
N PHE A 197 13.38 -32.37 -16.06
CA PHE A 197 14.63 -32.24 -16.83
C PHE A 197 15.79 -31.81 -15.95
N VAL A 198 15.54 -30.87 -15.02
CA VAL A 198 16.54 -30.44 -14.04
C VAL A 198 16.91 -31.59 -13.10
N GLY A 199 15.93 -32.35 -12.61
CA GLY A 199 16.12 -33.54 -11.79
C GLY A 199 16.90 -34.62 -12.53
N GLY A 200 16.61 -34.84 -13.82
CA GLY A 200 17.35 -35.76 -14.68
C GLY A 200 18.79 -35.33 -14.91
N PHE A 201 19.04 -34.03 -15.14
CA PHE A 201 20.38 -33.47 -15.24
C PHE A 201 21.16 -33.63 -13.93
N LEU A 202 20.55 -33.31 -12.78
CA LEU A 202 21.15 -33.49 -11.47
C LEU A 202 21.44 -34.97 -11.19
N PHE A 203 20.51 -35.85 -11.49
CA PHE A 203 20.69 -37.30 -11.37
C PHE A 203 21.90 -37.77 -12.20
N PHE A 204 21.98 -37.37 -13.46
CA PHE A 204 23.11 -37.70 -14.34
C PHE A 204 24.44 -37.12 -13.82
N PHE A 205 24.43 -35.86 -13.38
CA PHE A 205 25.61 -35.21 -12.80
C PHE A 205 26.11 -35.95 -11.55
N PHE A 206 25.22 -36.25 -10.60
CA PHE A 206 25.57 -36.96 -9.38
C PHE A 206 25.90 -38.44 -9.60
N LEU A 207 25.57 -39.01 -10.76
CA LEU A 207 26.00 -40.37 -11.14
C LEU A 207 27.51 -40.44 -11.45
N PHE A 208 28.14 -39.34 -11.89
CA PHE A 208 29.58 -39.29 -12.20
C PHE A 208 30.42 -38.45 -11.23
N PHE A 209 29.83 -37.50 -10.51
CA PHE A 209 30.53 -36.58 -9.63
C PHE A 209 30.06 -36.69 -8.17
N ASN A 210 30.95 -36.39 -7.23
CA ASN A 210 30.67 -36.25 -5.80
C ASN A 210 30.95 -34.81 -5.35
N PHE A 211 30.14 -34.33 -4.40
CA PHE A 211 30.45 -33.12 -3.63
C PHE A 211 31.11 -33.50 -2.31
N THR A 212 32.28 -32.94 -2.02
CA THR A 212 33.00 -33.14 -0.75
C THR A 212 33.38 -31.79 -0.14
N ALA A 213 33.41 -31.69 1.19
CA ALA A 213 33.74 -30.45 1.90
C ALA A 213 35.24 -30.10 1.89
N THR A 214 36.09 -30.99 1.39
CA THR A 214 37.54 -30.80 1.21
C THR A 214 37.85 -30.47 -0.24
N LEU A 215 38.91 -29.70 -0.49
CA LEU A 215 39.36 -29.39 -1.85
C LEU A 215 40.02 -30.63 -2.48
N PRO A 216 39.71 -30.99 -3.74
CA PRO A 216 38.75 -30.35 -4.65
C PRO A 216 37.29 -30.69 -4.31
N ILE A 217 36.43 -29.65 -4.27
CA ILE A 217 35.01 -29.74 -3.86
C ILE A 217 34.21 -30.71 -4.75
N ILE A 218 34.59 -30.82 -6.02
CA ILE A 218 33.99 -31.73 -6.99
C ILE A 218 35.04 -32.77 -7.37
N SER A 219 34.79 -34.02 -6.99
CA SER A 219 35.65 -35.17 -7.32
C SER A 219 34.91 -36.17 -8.19
N ARG A 220 35.66 -36.94 -8.99
CA ARG A 220 35.07 -38.05 -9.75
C ARG A 220 34.64 -39.17 -8.81
N ALA A 221 33.51 -39.76 -9.14
CA ALA A 221 33.01 -40.96 -8.50
C ALA A 221 33.98 -42.13 -8.64
N GLN A 222 34.34 -42.77 -7.52
CA GLN A 222 35.17 -43.97 -7.51
C GLN A 222 34.34 -45.25 -7.27
N GLU A 223 33.10 -45.10 -6.80
CA GLU A 223 32.16 -46.21 -6.57
C GLU A 223 31.67 -46.81 -7.89
N THR A 224 31.28 -48.09 -7.88
CA THR A 224 30.66 -48.75 -9.03
C THR A 224 29.33 -48.08 -9.40
N ILE A 225 29.01 -48.09 -10.69
CA ILE A 225 27.85 -47.37 -11.25
C ILE A 225 26.54 -47.83 -10.60
N ASP A 226 26.40 -49.12 -10.30
CA ASP A 226 25.16 -49.71 -9.74
C ASP A 226 24.82 -49.15 -8.34
N ILE A 227 25.84 -49.02 -7.48
CA ILE A 227 25.66 -48.49 -6.12
C ILE A 227 25.26 -47.00 -6.18
N ARG A 228 25.90 -46.25 -7.08
CA ARG A 228 25.60 -44.82 -7.26
C ARG A 228 24.25 -44.58 -7.88
N PHE A 229 23.81 -45.44 -8.80
CA PHE A 229 22.47 -45.39 -9.36
C PHE A 229 21.44 -45.45 -8.24
N LEU A 230 21.52 -46.46 -7.36
CA LEU A 230 20.57 -46.62 -6.25
C LEU A 230 20.63 -45.44 -5.26
N ARG A 231 21.82 -44.90 -4.98
CA ARG A 231 22.02 -43.77 -4.08
C ARG A 231 21.49 -42.44 -4.62
N THR A 232 21.43 -42.27 -5.93
CA THR A 232 21.06 -40.99 -6.58
C THR A 232 19.65 -41.03 -7.18
N PHE A 233 19.08 -42.22 -7.40
CA PHE A 233 17.77 -42.41 -8.04
C PHE A 233 16.64 -41.60 -7.39
N TRP A 234 16.66 -41.45 -6.07
CA TRP A 234 15.66 -40.66 -5.34
C TRP A 234 15.58 -39.19 -5.80
N ILE A 235 16.66 -38.60 -6.32
CA ILE A 235 16.69 -37.21 -6.80
C ILE A 235 15.69 -37.01 -7.94
N LEU A 236 15.53 -37.99 -8.83
CA LEU A 236 14.61 -37.94 -9.97
C LEU A 236 13.15 -37.78 -9.52
N ILE A 237 12.82 -38.32 -8.35
CA ILE A 237 11.48 -38.29 -7.77
C ILE A 237 11.32 -37.07 -6.85
N VAL A 238 12.32 -36.80 -6.00
CA VAL A 238 12.20 -35.76 -4.98
C VAL A 238 12.22 -34.35 -5.57
N VAL A 239 13.04 -34.06 -6.59
CA VAL A 239 13.11 -32.70 -7.16
C VAL A 239 11.75 -32.24 -7.73
N PRO A 240 11.05 -33.03 -8.57
CA PRO A 240 9.72 -32.67 -9.05
C PRO A 240 8.67 -32.55 -7.94
N ILE A 241 8.67 -33.48 -6.99
CA ILE A 241 7.71 -33.49 -5.87
C ILE A 241 7.89 -32.24 -5.01
N VAL A 242 9.11 -31.92 -4.61
CA VAL A 242 9.42 -30.73 -3.81
C VAL A 242 9.04 -29.46 -4.57
N THR A 243 9.36 -29.40 -5.87
CA THR A 243 8.97 -28.25 -6.72
C THR A 243 7.45 -28.06 -6.74
N PHE A 244 6.70 -29.15 -6.91
CA PHE A 244 5.24 -29.13 -6.91
C PHE A 244 4.67 -28.67 -5.57
N ILE A 245 5.17 -29.23 -4.46
CA ILE A 245 4.73 -28.88 -3.10
C ILE A 245 5.01 -27.40 -2.80
N LEU A 246 6.21 -26.91 -3.12
CA LEU A 246 6.56 -25.50 -2.91
C LEU A 246 5.65 -24.56 -3.70
N MET A 247 5.38 -24.88 -4.97
CA MET A 247 4.46 -24.11 -5.80
C MET A 247 3.02 -24.18 -5.32
N TYR A 248 2.58 -25.33 -4.80
CA TYR A 248 1.23 -25.47 -4.24
C TYR A 248 1.03 -24.65 -2.95
N ILE A 249 2.07 -24.54 -2.11
CA ILE A 249 2.02 -23.78 -0.84
C ILE A 249 2.20 -22.26 -1.06
N TYR A 250 2.83 -21.85 -2.16
CA TYR A 250 3.15 -20.44 -2.44
C TYR A 250 1.96 -19.46 -2.31
N PRO A 251 0.75 -19.73 -2.85
CA PRO A 251 -0.39 -18.82 -2.69
C PRO A 251 -0.79 -18.60 -1.22
N SER A 252 -0.65 -19.63 -0.40
CA SER A 252 -0.94 -19.56 1.04
C SER A 252 0.03 -18.62 1.77
N LEU A 253 1.32 -18.67 1.40
CA LEU A 253 2.34 -17.78 1.94
C LEU A 253 2.09 -16.33 1.53
N GLU A 254 1.77 -16.09 0.26
CA GLU A 254 1.46 -14.76 -0.24
C GLU A 254 0.19 -14.19 0.41
N LYS A 255 -0.86 -15.00 0.55
CA LYS A 255 -2.08 -14.64 1.28
C LYS A 255 -1.76 -14.21 2.71
N LYS A 256 -0.94 -15.00 3.44
CA LYS A 256 -0.55 -14.68 4.82
C LYS A 256 0.27 -13.38 4.89
N SER A 257 1.15 -13.14 3.92
CA SER A 257 1.89 -11.88 3.83
C SER A 257 0.94 -10.69 3.63
N ALA A 258 0.00 -10.80 2.70
CA ALA A 258 -1.00 -9.77 2.45
C ALA A 258 -1.90 -9.52 3.66
N GLU A 259 -2.30 -10.58 4.37
CA GLU A 259 -3.06 -10.49 5.64
C GLU A 259 -2.30 -9.68 6.69
N ILE A 260 -1.01 -9.96 6.90
CA ILE A 260 -0.17 -9.23 7.87
C ILE A 260 -0.03 -7.75 7.50
N GLU A 261 0.21 -7.45 6.22
CA GLU A 261 0.33 -6.05 5.74
C GLU A 261 -0.98 -5.28 5.93
N ILE A 262 -2.12 -5.90 5.57
CA ILE A 262 -3.44 -5.30 5.75
C ILE A 262 -3.76 -5.07 7.22
N ASP A 263 -3.54 -6.08 8.07
CA ASP A 263 -3.83 -5.99 9.50
C ASP A 263 -3.00 -4.91 10.21
N ALA A 264 -1.78 -4.66 9.76
CA ALA A 264 -0.93 -3.60 10.29
C ALA A 264 -1.42 -2.19 9.91
N GLU A 265 -1.96 -2.02 8.70
CA GLU A 265 -2.47 -0.73 8.21
C GLU A 265 -3.90 -0.43 8.72
N LEU A 266 -4.71 -1.47 8.93
CA LEU A 266 -6.15 -1.38 9.16
C LEU A 266 -6.58 -0.48 10.33
N PRO A 267 -5.96 -0.51 11.52
CA PRO A 267 -6.35 0.36 12.63
C PRO A 267 -6.23 1.84 12.26
N PHE A 268 -5.12 2.22 11.62
CA PHE A 268 -4.83 3.61 11.25
C PHE A 268 -5.71 4.09 10.10
N ALA A 269 -5.95 3.21 9.11
CA ALA A 269 -6.88 3.51 8.03
C ALA A 269 -8.31 3.70 8.57
N THR A 270 -8.73 2.90 9.55
CA THR A 270 -10.08 3.00 10.15
C THR A 270 -10.24 4.30 10.95
N ILE A 271 -9.20 4.76 11.66
CA ILE A 271 -9.18 6.10 12.29
C ILE A 271 -9.40 7.19 11.23
N SER A 272 -8.72 7.07 10.09
CA SER A 272 -8.91 8.00 8.98
C SER A 272 -10.32 7.91 8.40
N MET A 273 -10.89 6.70 8.29
CA MET A 273 -12.29 6.52 7.84
C MET A 273 -13.27 7.22 8.77
N SER A 274 -13.10 7.08 10.09
CA SER A 274 -13.91 7.78 11.10
C SER A 274 -13.84 9.30 10.88
N ALA A 275 -12.63 9.86 10.84
CA ALA A 275 -12.43 11.30 10.69
C ALA A 275 -13.03 11.86 9.38
N ILE A 276 -13.03 11.07 8.31
CA ILE A 276 -13.57 11.44 7.01
C ILE A 276 -15.10 11.30 7.00
N SER A 277 -15.64 10.26 7.63
CA SER A 277 -17.05 9.87 7.56
C SER A 277 -18.02 10.95 8.05
N GLY A 278 -17.65 11.73 9.07
CA GLY A 278 -18.51 12.78 9.64
C GLY A 278 -18.84 13.94 8.69
N SER A 279 -18.12 14.07 7.57
CA SER A 279 -18.34 15.14 6.58
C SER A 279 -18.98 14.67 5.27
N MET A 280 -19.17 13.36 5.09
CA MET A 280 -19.46 12.79 3.79
C MET A 280 -20.92 12.38 3.60
N MET A 281 -21.49 12.84 2.48
CA MET A 281 -22.82 12.43 2.01
C MET A 281 -22.79 11.09 1.24
N ASN A 282 -21.61 10.66 0.74
CA ASN A 282 -21.43 9.39 0.02
C ASN A 282 -20.34 8.52 0.68
N PRO A 283 -20.70 7.37 1.26
CA PRO A 283 -19.77 6.47 1.94
C PRO A 283 -18.65 5.90 1.05
N ALA A 284 -18.90 5.72 -0.26
CA ALA A 284 -17.90 5.23 -1.19
C ALA A 284 -16.70 6.20 -1.33
N ARG A 285 -16.95 7.50 -1.13
CA ARG A 285 -15.91 8.54 -1.25
C ARG A 285 -14.83 8.42 -0.16
N ILE A 286 -15.14 7.82 0.99
CA ILE A 286 -14.16 7.55 2.06
C ILE A 286 -13.00 6.72 1.51
N PHE A 287 -13.33 5.64 0.79
CA PHE A 287 -12.36 4.72 0.22
C PHE A 287 -11.57 5.36 -0.93
N GLU A 288 -12.21 6.19 -1.76
CA GLU A 288 -11.51 6.94 -2.81
C GLU A 288 -10.48 7.92 -2.23
N ILE A 289 -10.79 8.58 -1.11
CA ILE A 289 -9.82 9.44 -0.42
C ILE A 289 -8.63 8.60 0.07
N LEU A 290 -8.87 7.47 0.74
CA LEU A 290 -7.79 6.61 1.23
C LEU A 290 -6.90 6.06 0.11
N ILE A 291 -7.48 5.70 -1.04
CA ILE A 291 -6.72 5.29 -2.22
C ILE A 291 -5.80 6.43 -2.71
N SER A 292 -6.26 7.68 -2.58
CA SER A 292 -5.56 8.87 -3.07
C SER A 292 -4.41 9.33 -2.17
N THR A 293 -4.49 9.12 -0.84
CA THR A 293 -3.42 9.53 0.10
C THR A 293 -2.16 8.68 -0.05
N LYS A 294 -2.30 7.43 -0.50
CA LYS A 294 -1.20 6.45 -0.66
C LYS A 294 -0.50 6.04 0.64
N ASP A 295 -1.02 6.41 1.80
CA ASP A 295 -0.44 6.07 3.12
C ASP A 295 -0.62 4.58 3.48
N TYR A 296 -1.61 3.92 2.87
CA TYR A 296 -1.97 2.53 3.14
C TYR A 296 -1.84 1.68 1.87
N PRO A 297 -0.61 1.31 1.45
CA PRO A 297 -0.38 0.63 0.19
C PRO A 297 -1.04 -0.75 0.08
N ALA A 298 -1.14 -1.53 1.17
CA ALA A 298 -1.79 -2.84 1.14
C ALA A 298 -3.31 -2.68 1.02
N LEU A 299 -3.91 -1.83 1.85
CA LEU A 299 -5.35 -1.53 1.78
C LEU A 299 -5.76 -0.86 0.48
N LYS A 300 -4.89 -0.01 -0.09
CA LYS A 300 -5.14 0.61 -1.39
C LYS A 300 -5.43 -0.42 -2.47
N LYS A 301 -4.74 -1.57 -2.48
CA LYS A 301 -4.99 -2.63 -3.48
C LYS A 301 -6.41 -3.18 -3.35
N GLU A 302 -6.83 -3.48 -2.12
CA GLU A 302 -8.16 -4.01 -1.82
C GLU A 302 -9.27 -2.98 -2.08
N PHE A 303 -9.09 -1.74 -1.64
CA PHE A 303 -10.07 -0.68 -1.88
C PHE A 303 -10.16 -0.30 -3.37
N THR A 304 -9.05 -0.32 -4.10
CA THR A 304 -9.08 -0.09 -5.56
C THR A 304 -9.88 -1.19 -6.25
N LYS A 305 -9.73 -2.46 -5.83
CA LYS A 305 -10.54 -3.58 -6.34
C LYS A 305 -12.02 -3.37 -6.05
N MET A 306 -12.36 -3.02 -4.82
CA MET A 306 -13.73 -2.71 -4.40
C MET A 306 -14.35 -1.55 -5.20
N ILE A 307 -13.63 -0.43 -5.36
CA ILE A 307 -14.13 0.72 -6.13
C ILE A 307 -14.27 0.38 -7.61
N ASN A 308 -13.40 -0.47 -8.16
CA ASN A 308 -13.54 -0.97 -9.52
C ASN A 308 -14.79 -1.86 -9.70
N GLU A 309 -15.22 -2.60 -8.68
CA GLU A 309 -16.50 -3.35 -8.70
C GLU A 309 -17.69 -2.42 -8.99
N ILE A 310 -17.67 -1.22 -8.43
CA ILE A 310 -18.70 -0.21 -8.64
C ILE A 310 -18.54 0.45 -10.01
N ASN A 311 -17.35 0.99 -10.28
CA ASN A 311 -17.12 1.86 -11.44
C ASN A 311 -17.02 1.11 -12.78
N LEU A 312 -16.55 -0.14 -12.78
CA LEU A 312 -16.34 -0.92 -14.01
C LEU A 312 -17.41 -1.99 -14.21
N TYR A 313 -17.88 -2.62 -13.13
CA TYR A 313 -18.82 -3.73 -13.21
C TYR A 313 -20.26 -3.34 -12.83
N GLY A 314 -20.47 -2.11 -12.34
CA GLY A 314 -21.81 -1.59 -12.02
C GLY A 314 -22.43 -2.21 -10.77
N TYR A 315 -21.64 -2.83 -9.89
CA TYR A 315 -22.16 -3.33 -8.61
C TYR A 315 -22.56 -2.18 -7.69
N ASP A 316 -23.62 -2.39 -6.91
CA ASP A 316 -23.96 -1.47 -5.82
C ASP A 316 -22.89 -1.50 -4.72
N PHE A 317 -22.80 -0.41 -3.95
CA PHE A 317 -21.76 -0.25 -2.94
C PHE A 317 -21.79 -1.34 -1.86
N VAL A 318 -22.99 -1.77 -1.43
CA VAL A 318 -23.15 -2.80 -0.40
C VAL A 318 -22.73 -4.17 -0.92
N SER A 319 -23.08 -4.51 -2.15
CA SER A 319 -22.63 -5.73 -2.82
C SER A 319 -21.11 -5.74 -3.02
N ALA A 320 -20.52 -4.61 -3.42
CA ALA A 320 -19.06 -4.47 -3.56
C ALA A 320 -18.34 -4.67 -2.21
N LEU A 321 -18.88 -4.12 -1.12
CA LEU A 321 -18.36 -4.34 0.24
C LEU A 321 -18.42 -5.83 0.64
N LYS A 322 -19.56 -6.49 0.43
CA LYS A 322 -19.74 -7.91 0.75
C LYS A 322 -18.85 -8.81 -0.10
N ASN A 323 -18.71 -8.52 -1.38
CA ASN A 323 -17.87 -9.30 -2.29
C ASN A 323 -16.38 -9.12 -1.96
N THR A 324 -15.96 -7.88 -1.68
CA THR A 324 -14.58 -7.60 -1.22
C THR A 324 -14.31 -8.26 0.12
N SER A 325 -15.26 -8.23 1.06
CA SER A 325 -15.13 -8.90 2.35
C SER A 325 -14.92 -10.41 2.23
N LYS A 326 -15.70 -11.10 1.38
CA LYS A 326 -15.55 -12.55 1.14
C LYS A 326 -14.19 -12.92 0.54
N ASN A 327 -13.66 -12.04 -0.31
CA ASN A 327 -12.41 -12.25 -1.04
C ASN A 327 -11.19 -11.59 -0.39
N SER A 328 -11.31 -11.03 0.81
CA SER A 328 -10.20 -10.44 1.55
C SER A 328 -9.32 -11.52 2.18
N PRO A 329 -7.98 -11.35 2.18
CA PRO A 329 -7.07 -12.23 2.90
C PRO A 329 -7.15 -12.03 4.42
N SER A 330 -7.46 -10.81 4.88
CA SER A 330 -7.58 -10.46 6.31
C SER A 330 -8.99 -10.64 6.82
N LYS A 331 -9.11 -11.36 7.95
CA LYS A 331 -10.38 -11.53 8.67
C LYS A 331 -10.87 -10.22 9.30
N LYS A 332 -9.96 -9.40 9.85
CA LYS A 332 -10.31 -8.11 10.48
C LYS A 332 -10.90 -7.14 9.44
N LEU A 333 -10.31 -7.10 8.24
CA LEU A 333 -10.84 -6.32 7.12
C LEU A 333 -12.20 -6.87 6.65
N SER A 334 -12.33 -8.19 6.51
CA SER A 334 -13.61 -8.82 6.15
C SER A 334 -14.74 -8.42 7.12
N GLU A 335 -14.46 -8.45 8.42
CA GLU A 335 -15.43 -8.05 9.46
C GLU A 335 -15.75 -6.55 9.40
N LEU A 336 -14.77 -5.67 9.19
CA LEU A 336 -15.00 -4.23 9.00
C LEU A 336 -15.92 -3.96 7.81
N LEU A 337 -15.64 -4.56 6.64
CA LEU A 337 -16.42 -4.33 5.42
C LEU A 337 -17.83 -4.92 5.51
N ASN A 338 -18.00 -6.11 6.12
CA ASN A 338 -19.33 -6.69 6.35
C ASN A 338 -20.13 -5.90 7.38
N GLY A 339 -19.47 -5.43 8.45
CA GLY A 339 -20.09 -4.54 9.43
C GLY A 339 -20.58 -3.28 8.77
N LEU A 340 -19.74 -2.63 7.95
CA LEU A 340 -20.09 -1.42 7.22
C LEU A 340 -21.27 -1.66 6.26
N ALA A 341 -21.26 -2.75 5.50
CA ALA A 341 -22.36 -3.12 4.62
C ALA A 341 -23.68 -3.25 5.40
N THR A 342 -23.64 -3.84 6.60
CA THR A 342 -24.80 -4.01 7.47
C THR A 342 -25.29 -2.67 8.01
N THR A 343 -24.38 -1.84 8.53
CA THR A 343 -24.69 -0.49 9.05
C THR A 343 -25.34 0.39 7.98
N ILE A 344 -24.83 0.35 6.75
CA ILE A 344 -25.42 1.10 5.62
C ILE A 344 -26.84 0.60 5.33
N THR A 345 -27.04 -0.72 5.26
CA THR A 345 -28.38 -1.29 4.98
C THR A 345 -29.39 -1.01 6.09
N SER A 346 -28.95 -0.87 7.34
CA SER A 346 -29.81 -0.54 8.47
C SER A 346 -29.98 0.96 8.70
N GLY A 347 -29.32 1.83 7.91
CA GLY A 347 -29.35 3.28 8.09
C GLY A 347 -28.64 3.76 9.36
N GLY A 348 -27.65 3.03 9.84
CA GLY A 348 -26.88 3.38 11.04
C GLY A 348 -25.88 4.52 10.83
N ASP A 349 -25.40 5.08 11.93
CA ASP A 349 -24.38 6.15 11.91
C ASP A 349 -23.00 5.59 11.57
N LEU A 350 -22.48 6.00 10.41
CA LEU A 350 -21.17 5.56 9.92
C LEU A 350 -20.01 6.10 10.75
N THR A 351 -20.17 7.29 11.33
CA THR A 351 -19.14 7.92 12.16
C THR A 351 -18.92 7.09 13.41
N ASN A 352 -20.01 6.83 14.14
CA ASN A 352 -19.95 5.99 15.34
C ASN A 352 -19.47 4.57 15.01
N PHE A 353 -19.91 3.99 13.89
CA PHE A 353 -19.44 2.67 13.46
C PHE A 353 -17.92 2.63 13.25
N PHE A 354 -17.36 3.60 12.53
CA PHE A 354 -15.92 3.65 12.31
C PHE A 354 -15.14 4.00 13.58
N ASP A 355 -15.69 4.84 14.46
CA ASP A 355 -15.09 5.18 15.76
C ASP A 355 -14.94 3.95 16.66
N GLU A 356 -16.03 3.22 16.90
CA GLU A 356 -16.02 2.00 17.72
C GLU A 356 -15.08 0.94 17.13
N ARG A 357 -15.10 0.80 15.80
CA ARG A 357 -14.25 -0.19 15.12
C ARG A 357 -12.79 0.22 15.11
N ALA A 358 -12.48 1.51 14.97
CA ALA A 358 -11.14 2.05 15.09
C ALA A 358 -10.57 1.82 16.49
N GLU A 359 -11.35 2.08 17.54
CA GLU A 359 -10.94 1.85 18.93
C GLU A 359 -10.62 0.36 19.17
N THR A 360 -11.52 -0.53 18.73
CA THR A 360 -11.33 -1.98 18.83
C THR A 360 -10.07 -2.46 18.10
N LEU A 361 -9.88 -2.01 16.86
CA LEU A 361 -8.71 -2.40 16.05
C LEU A 361 -7.41 -1.84 16.64
N LEU A 362 -7.41 -0.61 17.13
CA LEU A 362 -6.24 0.02 17.74
C LEU A 362 -5.88 -0.64 19.07
N PHE A 363 -6.87 -1.02 19.88
CA PHE A 363 -6.65 -1.79 21.10
C PHE A 363 -6.00 -3.14 20.81
N ASN A 364 -6.54 -3.90 19.85
CA ASN A 364 -5.97 -5.18 19.43
C ASN A 364 -4.54 -5.02 18.89
N TYR A 365 -4.29 -4.00 18.09
CA TYR A 365 -2.96 -3.69 17.57
C TYR A 365 -1.96 -3.39 18.69
N ARG A 366 -2.34 -2.56 19.68
CA ARG A 366 -1.49 -2.28 20.85
C ARG A 366 -1.19 -3.54 21.65
N LEU A 367 -2.18 -4.40 21.85
CA LEU A 367 -2.00 -5.69 22.54
C LEU A 367 -1.07 -6.64 21.79
N GLU A 368 -1.18 -6.73 20.46
CA GLU A 368 -0.27 -7.50 19.61
C GLU A 368 1.17 -6.95 19.68
N GLN A 369 1.33 -5.63 19.69
CA GLN A 369 2.63 -4.98 19.83
C GLN A 369 3.26 -5.22 21.21
N GLU A 370 2.46 -5.15 22.28
CA GLU A 370 2.89 -5.43 23.64
C GLU A 370 3.34 -6.89 23.79
N ARG A 371 2.55 -7.85 23.28
CA ARG A 371 2.92 -9.27 23.26
C ARG A 371 4.22 -9.52 22.49
N SER A 372 4.39 -8.83 21.36
CA SER A 372 5.61 -8.92 20.56
C SER A 372 6.81 -8.37 21.32
N SER A 373 6.65 -7.23 22.02
CA SER A 373 7.66 -6.65 22.89
C SER A 373 8.02 -7.59 24.05
N ARG A 374 7.02 -8.18 24.70
CA ARG A 374 7.23 -9.14 25.80
C ARG A 374 7.96 -10.40 25.34
N THR A 375 7.65 -10.87 24.14
CA THR A 375 8.35 -12.01 23.52
C THR A 375 9.82 -11.66 23.23
N ALA A 376 10.08 -10.44 22.74
CA ALA A 376 11.44 -9.96 22.52
C ALA A 376 12.24 -9.82 23.84
N GLU A 377 11.62 -9.29 24.89
CA GLU A 377 12.17 -9.23 26.25
C GLU A 377 12.54 -10.62 26.76
N THR A 378 11.63 -11.59 26.62
CA THR A 378 11.89 -12.98 27.02
C THR A 378 13.10 -13.56 26.28
N PHE A 379 13.27 -13.27 24.99
CA PHE A 379 14.44 -13.71 24.24
C PHE A 379 15.73 -12.99 24.66
N MET A 380 15.65 -11.71 25.04
CA MET A 380 16.78 -10.98 25.60
C MET A 380 17.22 -11.57 26.94
N ASP A 381 16.27 -11.92 27.81
CA ASP A 381 16.56 -12.55 29.11
C ASP A 381 17.24 -13.91 28.94
N ILE A 382 16.74 -14.73 27.99
CA ILE A 382 17.36 -16.00 27.63
C ILE A 382 18.78 -15.78 27.10
N TYR A 383 18.98 -14.78 26.25
CA TYR A 383 20.29 -14.46 25.69
C TYR A 383 21.28 -14.04 26.79
N ILE A 384 20.91 -13.11 27.67
CA ILE A 384 21.76 -12.65 28.76
C ILE A 384 22.07 -13.80 29.73
N SER A 385 21.07 -14.60 30.10
CA SER A 385 21.26 -15.66 31.09
C SER A 385 22.07 -16.84 30.55
N LEU A 386 21.71 -17.36 29.36
CA LEU A 386 22.27 -18.60 28.84
C LEU A 386 23.50 -18.37 27.96
N LEU A 387 23.54 -17.29 27.17
CA LEU A 387 24.62 -17.06 26.21
C LEU A 387 25.72 -16.15 26.76
N ILE A 388 25.45 -15.34 27.78
CA ILE A 388 26.45 -14.48 28.43
C ILE A 388 26.78 -14.98 29.84
N ALA A 389 25.81 -14.98 30.76
CA ALA A 389 26.08 -15.22 32.18
C ALA A 389 26.55 -16.66 32.45
N ALA A 390 25.90 -17.67 31.88
CA ALA A 390 26.29 -19.07 32.11
C ALA A 390 27.72 -19.38 31.63
N PRO A 391 28.16 -19.02 30.41
CA PRO A 391 29.55 -19.19 29.99
C PRO A 391 30.55 -18.39 30.81
N MET A 392 30.18 -17.18 31.26
CA MET A 392 31.03 -16.35 32.12
C MET A 392 31.24 -17.01 33.49
N ILE A 393 30.17 -17.51 34.12
CA ILE A 393 30.24 -18.23 35.40
C ILE A 393 31.03 -19.53 35.23
N LEU A 394 30.78 -20.28 34.15
CA LEU A 394 31.52 -21.51 33.86
C LEU A 394 33.01 -21.23 33.63
N MET A 395 33.35 -20.16 32.93
CA MET A 395 34.73 -19.72 32.76
C MET A 395 35.38 -19.38 34.12
N LEU A 396 34.69 -18.62 34.97
CA LEU A 396 35.17 -18.30 36.31
C LEU A 396 35.42 -19.55 37.16
N LEU A 397 34.48 -20.50 37.18
CA LEU A 397 34.61 -21.76 37.92
C LEU A 397 35.79 -22.60 37.43
N MET A 398 35.96 -22.73 36.10
CA MET A 398 37.06 -23.49 35.51
C MET A 398 38.42 -22.85 35.83
N ILE A 399 38.50 -21.52 35.87
CA ILE A 399 39.70 -20.79 36.27
C ILE A 399 40.02 -21.03 37.76
N ILE A 400 39.01 -20.93 38.64
CA ILE A 400 39.19 -21.16 40.08
C ILE A 400 39.65 -22.60 40.33
N MET A 401 38.98 -23.60 39.76
CA MET A 401 39.35 -25.01 39.92
C MET A 401 40.79 -25.29 39.48
N LYS A 402 41.23 -24.66 38.39
CA LYS A 402 42.61 -24.76 37.91
C LYS A 402 43.61 -24.14 38.89
N ILE A 403 43.32 -22.93 39.41
CA ILE A 403 44.19 -22.26 40.39
C ILE A 403 44.27 -23.05 41.70
N SER A 404 43.15 -23.64 42.14
CA SER A 404 43.08 -24.48 43.33
C SER A 404 43.73 -25.87 43.18
N GLY A 405 44.24 -26.22 42.00
CA GLY A 405 44.90 -27.50 41.76
C GLY A 405 43.94 -28.71 41.69
N LEU A 406 42.64 -28.49 41.50
CA LEU A 406 41.59 -29.52 41.50
C LEU A 406 41.55 -30.37 40.20
N GLY A 407 42.71 -30.78 39.68
CA GLY A 407 42.80 -31.79 38.62
C GLY A 407 42.51 -31.33 37.19
N ILE A 408 42.37 -30.02 36.91
CA ILE A 408 42.30 -29.52 35.53
C ILE A 408 43.72 -29.35 34.98
N THR A 409 44.16 -30.32 34.17
CA THR A 409 45.49 -30.33 33.52
C THR A 409 45.59 -29.39 32.30
N MET A 410 44.46 -28.86 31.83
CA MET A 410 44.38 -28.01 30.63
C MET A 410 45.03 -26.63 30.84
N SER A 411 45.70 -26.09 29.81
CA SER A 411 46.21 -24.72 29.83
C SER A 411 45.06 -23.70 29.89
N PHE A 412 45.33 -22.49 30.41
CA PHE A 412 44.32 -21.42 30.49
C PHE A 412 43.83 -21.04 29.10
N LEU A 413 44.76 -21.05 28.13
CA LEU A 413 44.48 -20.82 26.73
C LEU A 413 43.53 -21.90 26.18
N THR A 414 43.76 -23.18 26.50
CA THR A 414 42.91 -24.29 26.05
C THR A 414 41.50 -24.21 26.62
N ILE A 415 41.34 -23.87 27.90
CA ILE A 415 40.04 -23.70 28.56
C ILE A 415 39.27 -22.53 27.93
N SER A 416 39.93 -21.38 27.77
CA SER A 416 39.32 -20.19 27.16
C SER A 416 38.89 -20.46 25.72
N LEU A 417 39.72 -21.15 24.93
CA LEU A 417 39.43 -21.49 23.53
C LEU A 417 38.26 -22.47 23.43
N LEU A 418 38.20 -23.48 24.30
CA LEU A 418 37.10 -24.45 24.34
C LEU A 418 35.78 -23.78 24.71
N ILE A 419 35.76 -22.93 25.75
CA ILE A 419 34.54 -22.21 26.16
C ILE A 419 34.11 -21.26 25.03
N SER A 420 35.05 -20.53 24.42
CA SER A 420 34.75 -19.64 23.30
C SER A 420 34.14 -20.40 22.12
N LEU A 421 34.67 -21.59 21.79
CA LEU A 421 34.11 -22.45 20.74
C LEU A 421 32.68 -22.88 21.06
N VAL A 422 32.41 -23.31 22.30
CA VAL A 422 31.06 -23.68 22.75
C VAL A 422 30.11 -22.48 22.63
N VAL A 423 30.53 -21.29 23.08
CA VAL A 423 29.72 -20.06 22.99
C VAL A 423 29.40 -19.71 21.54
N ILE A 424 30.37 -19.83 20.62
CA ILE A 424 30.15 -19.59 19.19
C ILE A 424 29.10 -20.55 18.63
N ILE A 425 29.22 -21.85 18.92
CA ILE A 425 28.27 -22.87 18.45
C ILE A 425 26.86 -22.58 18.98
N VAL A 426 26.74 -22.30 20.28
CA VAL A 426 25.44 -21.98 20.91
C VAL A 426 24.84 -20.70 20.33
N ASN A 427 25.66 -19.67 20.05
CA ASN A 427 25.20 -18.45 19.38
C ASN A 427 24.66 -18.73 17.99
N ILE A 428 25.35 -19.55 17.19
CA ILE A 428 24.88 -19.93 15.85
C ILE A 428 23.53 -20.65 15.94
N ILE A 429 23.39 -21.58 16.88
CA ILE A 429 22.13 -22.31 17.11
C ILE A 429 21.02 -21.35 17.54
N PHE A 430 21.30 -20.43 18.45
CA PHE A 430 20.32 -19.45 18.93
C PHE A 430 19.86 -18.49 17.83
N LEU A 431 20.80 -18.01 16.99
CA LEU A 431 20.47 -17.17 15.84
C LEU A 431 19.63 -17.93 14.81
N ALA A 432 19.96 -19.18 14.52
CA ALA A 432 19.16 -20.03 13.65
C ALA A 432 17.73 -20.23 14.21
N PHE A 433 17.61 -20.45 15.51
CA PHE A 433 16.32 -20.56 16.20
C PHE A 433 15.50 -19.26 16.10
N LEU A 434 16.10 -18.11 16.38
CA LEU A 434 15.43 -16.81 16.26
C LEU A 434 14.95 -16.54 14.82
N HIS A 435 15.77 -16.87 13.83
CA HIS A 435 15.38 -16.71 12.42
C HIS A 435 14.18 -17.58 12.05
N LEU A 436 14.12 -18.83 12.55
CA LEU A 436 12.96 -19.70 12.32
C LEU A 436 11.70 -19.19 13.02
N LYS A 437 11.85 -18.58 14.20
CA LYS A 437 10.72 -18.03 14.96
C LYS A 437 10.19 -16.73 14.36
N LYS A 438 11.06 -15.85 13.85
CA LYS A 438 10.68 -14.59 13.19
C LYS A 438 9.84 -14.83 11.93
N ASN A 439 10.02 -15.96 11.25
CA ASN A 439 9.31 -16.30 10.02
C ASN A 439 7.98 -17.06 10.25
N LYS A 440 7.54 -17.27 11.50
CA LYS A 440 6.23 -17.85 11.84
C LYS A 440 5.29 -16.79 12.35
#